data_AF-A0A7G1IIE2-F1
#
_entry.id   AF-A0A7G1IIE2-F1
#
_cell.length_a   1.000
_cell.length_b   1.000
_cell.length_c   1.000
_cell.angle_alpha   90.00
_cell.angle_beta   90.00
_cell.angle_gamma   90.00
#
_symmetry.space_group_name_H-M   'P 1'
#
loop_
_entity.id
_entity.type
_entity.pdbx_description
1 polymer ?
#
loop_
_entity_poly.entity_id
_entity_poly.type
_entity_poly.pdbx_seq_one_letter_code
_entity_poly.pdbx_strand_id
1 'polypeptide(L)'
;MLVVEGSIPNEKIKDEGYWCGFGNDPATGQPMTTSEWLDRLAPKATAVVAVGTCATYGGIHAMAGNPTGAMGVPDYLGWDWKSKAGIPIVCVPGCPIHPDNLSETLTYLLYMATGQAPMIPLDDALRPSGCSAKPCTRAATEPATTSRVTSPPNTVRRNAL
;
A
#
# COMPACT_ATOMS: atom_id res chain seq x y z
N MET A 1 5.01 -13.16 4.71
CA MET A 1 4.74 -12.08 3.73
C MET A 1 3.34 -11.56 4.00
N LEU A 2 3.15 -10.23 3.95
CA LEU A 2 1.85 -9.58 4.09
C LEU A 2 1.44 -9.04 2.72
N VAL A 3 0.25 -9.43 2.25
CA VAL A 3 -0.33 -8.93 0.99
C VAL A 3 -1.51 -8.04 1.35
N VAL A 4 -1.52 -6.83 0.82
CA VAL A 4 -2.55 -5.83 1.08
C VAL A 4 -3.29 -5.55 -0.21
N GLU A 5 -4.61 -5.68 -0.17
CA GLU A 5 -5.53 -5.34 -1.25
C GLU A 5 -6.55 -4.33 -0.73
N GLY A 6 -6.89 -3.34 -1.56
CA GLY A 6 -7.66 -2.17 -1.15
C GLY A 6 -6.82 -1.06 -0.51
N SER A 7 -7.34 0.17 -0.57
CA SER A 7 -6.72 1.36 0.02
C SER A 7 -6.85 1.37 1.54
N ILE A 8 -5.91 2.01 2.23
CA ILE A 8 -5.93 2.14 3.70
C ILE A 8 -6.72 3.39 4.09
N PRO A 9 -7.85 3.28 4.80
CA PRO A 9 -8.58 4.44 5.27
C PRO A 9 -7.85 5.16 6.42
N ASN A 10 -8.05 6.47 6.52
CA ASN A 10 -7.52 7.25 7.62
C ASN A 10 -8.46 7.15 8.83
N GLU A 11 -8.16 6.22 9.72
CA GLU A 11 -8.93 5.99 10.94
C GLU A 11 -8.77 7.11 11.99
N LYS A 12 -7.96 8.16 11.73
CA LYS A 12 -7.77 9.31 12.64
C LYS A 12 -8.75 10.46 12.41
N ILE A 13 -9.47 10.46 11.28
CA ILE A 13 -10.39 11.56 10.90
C ILE A 13 -11.86 11.22 11.08
N LYS A 14 -12.18 10.04 11.61
CA LYS A 14 -13.56 9.63 11.91
C LYS A 14 -14.01 10.21 13.26
N ASP A 15 -15.30 10.53 13.36
CA ASP A 15 -15.93 10.94 14.62
C ASP A 15 -16.34 9.72 15.46
N GLU A 16 -16.89 8.69 14.82
CA GLU A 16 -17.34 7.44 15.44
C GLU A 16 -17.21 6.25 14.48
N GLY A 17 -17.29 5.02 15.00
CA GLY A 17 -17.27 3.79 14.19
C GLY A 17 -15.89 3.43 13.63
N TYR A 18 -15.85 2.91 12.41
CA TYR A 18 -14.64 2.57 11.65
C TYR A 18 -14.97 2.60 10.14
N TRP A 19 -13.99 2.90 9.29
CA TRP A 19 -14.22 2.87 7.84
C TRP A 19 -14.04 1.48 7.26
N CYS A 20 -12.99 0.78 7.72
CA CYS A 20 -12.72 -0.59 7.30
C CYS A 20 -12.20 -1.41 8.47
N GLY A 21 -12.88 -2.52 8.74
CA GLY A 21 -12.49 -3.49 9.76
C GLY A 21 -12.43 -4.89 9.18
N PHE A 22 -11.50 -5.69 9.70
CA PHE A 22 -11.35 -7.09 9.35
C PHE A 22 -11.25 -7.93 10.63
N GLY A 23 -12.27 -8.74 10.90
CA GLY A 23 -12.35 -9.52 12.13
C GLY A 23 -12.52 -8.67 13.39
N ASN A 24 -12.53 -9.34 14.54
CA ASN A 24 -12.77 -8.74 15.84
C ASN A 24 -11.63 -9.11 16.80
N ASP A 25 -11.31 -8.18 17.69
CA ASP A 25 -10.37 -8.43 18.78
C ASP A 25 -11.02 -9.42 19.77
N PRO A 26 -10.41 -10.60 20.02
CA PRO A 26 -11.00 -11.60 20.92
C PRO A 26 -11.16 -11.14 22.36
N ALA A 27 -10.38 -10.16 22.82
CA ALA A 27 -10.43 -9.66 24.18
C ALA A 27 -11.52 -8.61 24.40
N THR A 28 -11.79 -7.76 23.41
CA THR A 28 -12.75 -6.65 23.52
C THR A 28 -14.04 -6.88 22.74
N GLY A 29 -14.04 -7.83 21.81
CA GLY A 29 -15.12 -8.06 20.85
C GLY A 29 -15.26 -6.98 19.79
N GLN A 30 -14.43 -5.93 19.81
CA GLN A 30 -14.51 -4.81 18.89
C GLN A 30 -13.90 -5.15 17.53
N PRO A 31 -14.43 -4.59 16.42
CA PRO A 31 -13.84 -4.75 15.10
C PRO A 31 -12.40 -4.21 15.05
N MET A 32 -11.49 -4.99 14.50
CA MET A 32 -10.11 -4.56 14.29
C MET A 32 -10.00 -3.82 12.96
N THR A 33 -9.48 -2.60 12.98
CA THR A 33 -9.37 -1.80 11.74
C THR A 33 -8.27 -2.33 10.82
N THR A 34 -8.41 -2.09 9.52
CA THR A 34 -7.38 -2.50 8.54
C THR A 34 -6.03 -1.83 8.82
N SER A 35 -6.05 -0.56 9.22
CA SER A 35 -4.85 0.20 9.63
C SER A 35 -4.19 -0.41 10.86
N GLU A 36 -4.98 -0.87 11.84
CA GLU A 36 -4.47 -1.59 13.02
C GLU A 36 -3.84 -2.93 12.66
N TRP A 37 -4.44 -3.70 11.75
CA TRP A 37 -3.81 -4.92 11.23
C TRP A 37 -2.49 -4.63 10.54
N LEU A 38 -2.43 -3.57 9.74
CA LEU A 38 -1.22 -3.15 9.05
C LEU A 38 -0.12 -2.80 10.05
N ASP A 39 -0.43 -2.03 11.10
CA ASP A 39 0.53 -1.68 12.17
C ASP A 39 1.03 -2.91 12.93
N ARG A 40 0.16 -3.89 13.19
CA ARG A 40 0.52 -5.13 13.92
C ARG A 40 1.34 -6.10 13.07
N LEU A 41 1.09 -6.17 11.76
CA LEU A 41 1.63 -7.19 10.86
C LEU A 41 2.82 -6.71 10.03
N ALA A 42 2.83 -5.46 9.55
CA ALA A 42 3.90 -4.95 8.68
C ALA A 42 5.29 -5.08 9.32
N PRO A 43 5.52 -4.74 10.60
CA PRO A 43 6.85 -4.88 11.23
C PRO A 43 7.31 -6.33 11.41
N LYS A 44 6.39 -7.31 11.32
CA LYS A 44 6.68 -8.75 11.47
C LYS A 44 6.79 -9.46 10.12
N ALA A 45 6.30 -8.86 9.05
CA ALA A 45 6.32 -9.45 7.72
C ALA A 45 7.73 -9.40 7.12
N THR A 46 8.13 -10.50 6.46
CA THR A 46 9.37 -10.56 5.66
C THR A 46 9.34 -9.58 4.48
N ALA A 47 8.17 -9.41 3.87
CA ALA A 47 7.90 -8.47 2.79
C ALA A 47 6.44 -8.01 2.90
N VAL A 48 6.18 -6.76 2.51
CA VAL A 48 4.84 -6.18 2.36
C VAL A 48 4.61 -5.93 0.88
N VAL A 49 3.54 -6.50 0.34
CA VAL A 49 3.18 -6.39 -1.08
C VAL A 49 1.85 -5.67 -1.17
N ALA A 50 1.85 -4.49 -1.77
CA ALA A 50 0.64 -3.74 -2.07
C ALA A 50 0.14 -4.14 -3.46
N VAL A 51 -1.06 -4.73 -3.52
CA VAL A 51 -1.61 -5.31 -4.74
C VAL A 51 -2.79 -4.48 -5.22
N GLY A 52 -2.70 -4.04 -6.46
CA GLY A 52 -3.68 -3.18 -7.11
C GLY A 52 -3.46 -1.69 -6.85
N THR A 53 -4.05 -0.85 -7.72
CA THR A 53 -3.86 0.61 -7.67
C THR A 53 -4.36 1.21 -6.35
N CYS A 54 -5.40 0.63 -5.76
CA CYS A 54 -5.95 1.10 -4.48
C CYS A 54 -4.95 0.91 -3.33
N ALA A 55 -4.34 -0.26 -3.22
CA ALA A 55 -3.36 -0.53 -2.16
C ALA A 55 -2.02 0.19 -2.42
N THR A 56 -1.63 0.34 -3.67
CA THR A 56 -0.34 0.98 -4.02
C THR A 56 -0.38 2.49 -3.88
N TYR A 57 -1.43 3.15 -4.40
CA TYR A 57 -1.49 4.62 -4.52
C TYR A 57 -2.85 5.21 -4.11
N GLY A 58 -3.67 4.47 -3.38
CA GLY A 58 -5.02 4.87 -2.97
C GLY A 58 -6.09 4.65 -4.04
N GLY A 59 -5.79 4.89 -5.32
CA GLY A 59 -6.67 4.59 -6.44
C GLY A 59 -8.02 5.33 -6.38
N ILE A 60 -9.10 4.68 -6.82
CA ILE A 60 -10.44 5.31 -6.89
C ILE A 60 -10.97 5.72 -5.51
N HIS A 61 -10.59 5.01 -4.45
CA HIS A 61 -11.02 5.34 -3.08
C HIS A 61 -10.36 6.61 -2.54
N ALA A 62 -9.17 6.95 -3.04
CA ALA A 62 -8.42 8.15 -2.67
C ALA A 62 -8.72 9.35 -3.59
N MET A 63 -9.73 9.25 -4.46
CA MET A 63 -10.11 10.33 -5.36
C MET A 63 -10.54 11.59 -4.59
N ALA A 64 -10.43 12.77 -5.24
CA ALA A 64 -10.79 14.05 -4.63
C ALA A 64 -12.22 14.02 -4.06
N GLY A 65 -12.37 14.48 -2.82
CA GLY A 65 -13.64 14.49 -2.10
C GLY A 65 -13.96 13.19 -1.34
N ASN A 66 -13.04 12.22 -1.28
CA ASN A 66 -13.25 11.04 -0.46
C ASN A 66 -13.34 11.40 1.05
N PRO A 67 -14.37 10.94 1.78
CA PRO A 67 -14.55 11.26 3.20
C PRO A 67 -13.68 10.40 4.12
N THR A 68 -13.10 9.31 3.61
CA THR A 68 -12.35 8.32 4.40
C THR A 68 -10.87 8.65 4.55
N GLY A 69 -10.36 9.64 3.79
CA GLY A 69 -8.93 9.95 3.73
C GLY A 69 -8.10 8.76 3.26
N ALA A 70 -8.65 7.93 2.36
CA ALA A 70 -8.01 6.71 1.89
C ALA A 70 -6.67 7.00 1.20
N MET A 71 -5.69 6.12 1.41
CA MET A 71 -4.33 6.27 0.89
C MET A 71 -3.69 4.93 0.52
N GLY A 72 -2.54 4.98 -0.16
CA GLY A 72 -1.75 3.79 -0.45
C GLY A 72 -0.96 3.29 0.78
N VAL A 73 -0.52 2.04 0.74
CA VAL A 73 0.38 1.46 1.75
C VAL A 73 1.68 2.26 1.89
N PRO A 74 2.34 2.73 0.80
CA PRO A 74 3.50 3.62 0.92
C PRO A 74 3.20 4.95 1.60
N ASP A 75 2.01 5.53 1.39
CA ASP A 75 1.62 6.78 2.06
C ASP A 75 1.34 6.56 3.55
N TYR A 76 0.82 5.40 3.92
CA TYR A 76 0.53 5.05 5.31
C TYR A 76 1.79 4.66 6.10
N LEU A 77 2.62 3.75 5.57
CA LEU A 77 3.83 3.24 6.25
C LEU A 77 5.06 4.14 6.05
N GLY A 78 5.04 4.98 5.02
CA GLY A 78 6.18 5.77 4.56
C GLY A 78 6.86 5.13 3.34
N TRP A 79 7.22 5.97 2.36
CA TRP A 79 7.83 5.53 1.10
C TRP A 79 9.22 4.90 1.28
N ASP A 80 9.94 5.28 2.33
CA ASP A 80 11.25 4.71 2.68
C ASP A 80 11.15 3.49 3.62
N TRP A 81 9.93 3.03 3.93
CA TRP A 81 9.73 1.89 4.81
C TRP A 81 10.36 0.63 4.23
N LYS A 82 11.02 -0.15 5.09
CA LYS A 82 11.60 -1.45 4.76
C LYS A 82 11.22 -2.48 5.80
N SER A 83 11.03 -3.70 5.35
CA SER A 83 10.81 -4.84 6.24
C SER A 83 12.07 -5.16 7.05
N LYS A 84 11.94 -6.05 8.04
CA LYS A 84 13.11 -6.59 8.77
C LYS A 84 14.13 -7.28 7.87
N ALA A 85 13.73 -7.74 6.69
CA ALA A 85 14.62 -8.34 5.69
C ALA A 85 15.26 -7.29 4.76
N GLY A 86 15.05 -5.99 5.01
CA GLY A 86 15.57 -4.90 4.20
C GLY A 86 14.82 -4.70 2.87
N ILE A 87 13.68 -5.36 2.68
CA ILE A 87 12.89 -5.31 1.44
C ILE A 87 11.96 -4.07 1.51
N PRO A 88 12.00 -3.17 0.52
CA PRO A 88 11.04 -2.06 0.43
C PRO A 88 9.61 -2.58 0.23
N ILE A 89 8.61 -1.71 0.40
CA ILE A 89 7.23 -2.05 0.01
C ILE A 89 7.23 -2.39 -1.48
N VAL A 90 6.66 -3.53 -1.87
CA VAL A 90 6.57 -3.93 -3.28
C VAL A 90 5.19 -3.56 -3.81
N CYS A 91 5.15 -2.60 -4.73
CA CYS A 91 3.91 -2.11 -5.32
C CYS A 91 3.64 -2.83 -6.65
N VAL A 92 2.54 -3.58 -6.72
CA VAL A 92 2.09 -4.27 -7.93
C VAL A 92 0.76 -3.64 -8.37
N PRO A 93 0.78 -2.52 -9.12
CA PRO A 93 -0.42 -1.76 -9.45
C PRO A 93 -1.27 -2.42 -10.55
N GLY A 94 -2.53 -2.01 -10.62
CA GLY A 94 -3.53 -2.48 -11.59
C GLY A 94 -4.94 -2.38 -11.02
N CYS A 95 -5.95 -2.18 -11.87
CA CYS A 95 -7.34 -2.01 -11.44
C CYS A 95 -8.31 -2.77 -12.37
N PRO A 96 -8.38 -4.12 -12.27
CA PRO A 96 -7.64 -4.99 -11.36
C PRO A 96 -6.21 -5.30 -11.83
N ILE A 97 -5.40 -5.89 -10.95
CA ILE A 97 -4.06 -6.36 -11.26
C ILE A 97 -4.09 -7.51 -12.30
N HIS A 98 -3.15 -7.50 -13.25
CA HIS A 98 -2.97 -8.63 -14.16
C HIS A 98 -2.45 -9.86 -13.37
N PRO A 99 -3.09 -11.04 -13.50
CA PRO A 99 -2.74 -12.22 -12.71
C PRO A 99 -1.28 -12.65 -12.88
N ASP A 100 -0.73 -12.54 -14.09
CA ASP A 100 0.68 -12.87 -14.35
C ASP A 100 1.64 -11.95 -13.59
N ASN A 101 1.37 -10.63 -13.56
CA ASN A 101 2.22 -9.68 -12.85
C ASN A 101 2.24 -9.93 -11.34
N LEU A 102 1.09 -10.28 -10.77
CA LEU A 102 1.01 -10.69 -9.37
C LEU A 102 1.81 -11.99 -9.15
N SER A 103 1.55 -13.01 -9.96
CA SER A 103 2.17 -14.33 -9.82
C SER A 103 3.69 -14.29 -10.00
N GLU A 104 4.20 -13.50 -10.95
CA GLU A 104 5.62 -13.28 -11.17
C GLU A 104 6.27 -12.57 -9.98
N THR A 105 5.63 -11.53 -9.46
CA THR A 105 6.17 -10.79 -8.30
C THR A 105 6.22 -11.68 -7.06
N LEU A 106 5.16 -12.44 -6.79
CA LEU A 106 5.13 -13.36 -5.66
C LEU A 106 6.17 -14.47 -5.81
N THR A 107 6.29 -15.06 -7.01
CA THR A 107 7.30 -16.07 -7.31
C THR A 107 8.72 -15.51 -7.14
N TYR A 108 8.98 -14.28 -7.58
CA TYR A 108 10.27 -13.62 -7.39
C TYR A 108 10.59 -13.44 -5.90
N LEU A 109 9.62 -13.00 -5.10
CA LEU A 109 9.79 -12.84 -3.65
C LEU A 109 10.03 -14.17 -2.94
N LEU A 110 9.46 -15.27 -3.43
CA LEU A 110 9.76 -16.62 -2.94
C LEU A 110 11.21 -17.01 -3.25
N TYR A 111 11.69 -16.77 -4.48
CA TYR A 111 13.09 -17.02 -4.83
C TYR A 111 14.07 -16.15 -4.03
N MET A 112 13.70 -14.91 -3.72
CA MET A 112 14.48 -14.07 -2.81
C MET A 112 14.53 -14.66 -1.39
N ALA A 113 13.39 -15.13 -0.88
CA ALA A 113 13.30 -15.70 0.45
C ALA A 113 14.13 -16.99 0.61
N THR A 114 14.34 -17.74 -0.47
CA THR A 114 15.21 -18.92 -0.51
C THR A 114 16.67 -18.60 -0.86
N GLY A 115 17.02 -17.33 -1.09
CA GLY A 115 18.37 -16.91 -1.47
C GLY A 115 18.76 -17.23 -2.92
N GLN A 116 17.80 -17.60 -3.76
CA GLN A 116 18.00 -17.96 -5.17
C GLN A 116 17.90 -16.77 -6.13
N ALA A 117 17.42 -15.61 -5.66
CA ALA A 117 17.33 -14.38 -6.43
C ALA A 117 17.91 -13.18 -5.65
N PRO A 118 18.47 -12.17 -6.35
CA PRO A 118 18.90 -10.93 -5.73
C PRO A 118 17.71 -10.07 -5.28
N MET A 119 17.97 -8.94 -4.62
CA MET A 119 16.94 -7.96 -4.25
C MET A 119 16.10 -7.57 -5.48
N ILE A 120 14.78 -7.60 -5.33
CA ILE A 120 13.86 -7.25 -6.41
C ILE A 120 14.15 -5.83 -6.92
N PRO A 121 14.37 -5.66 -8.23
CA PRO A 121 14.59 -4.34 -8.80
C PRO A 121 13.26 -3.59 -8.84
N LEU A 122 13.17 -2.52 -8.06
CA LEU A 122 12.03 -1.61 -8.03
C LEU A 122 12.40 -0.27 -8.66
N ASP A 123 11.42 0.39 -9.28
CA ASP A 123 11.52 1.80 -9.69
C ASP A 123 11.24 2.76 -8.52
N ASP A 124 11.31 4.07 -8.79
CA ASP A 124 11.06 5.12 -7.79
C ASP A 124 9.63 5.11 -7.22
N ALA A 125 8.68 4.48 -7.94
CA ALA A 125 7.31 4.28 -7.51
C ALA A 125 7.10 2.92 -6.83
N LEU A 126 8.20 2.24 -6.48
CA LEU A 126 8.26 0.94 -5.81
C LEU A 126 7.69 -0.23 -6.63
N ARG A 127 7.67 -0.11 -7.97
CA ARG A 127 7.13 -1.13 -8.87
C ARG A 127 8.22 -2.03 -9.43
N PRO A 128 7.99 -3.35 -9.53
CA PRO A 128 8.93 -4.27 -10.17
C PRO A 128 9.24 -3.90 -11.63
N SER A 129 10.52 -3.77 -11.96
CA SER A 129 10.95 -3.35 -13.29
C SER A 129 10.78 -4.40 -14.40
N GLY A 130 10.52 -5.66 -14.05
CA GLY A 130 10.59 -6.82 -14.94
C GLY A 130 9.27 -7.56 -15.21
N CYS A 131 8.10 -7.00 -14.89
CA CYS A 131 6.82 -7.68 -15.13
C CYS A 131 6.56 -7.92 -16.63
N SER A 132 6.18 -9.14 -16.98
CA SER A 132 6.01 -9.58 -18.37
C SER A 132 4.73 -9.06 -19.03
N ALA A 133 3.64 -8.89 -18.27
CA ALA A 133 2.42 -8.26 -18.76
C ALA A 133 2.49 -6.74 -18.50
N LYS A 134 2.20 -5.93 -19.53
CA LYS A 134 2.20 -4.46 -19.41
C LYS A 134 1.20 -3.98 -18.34
N PRO A 135 1.40 -2.84 -17.63
CA PRO A 135 2.64 -2.14 -17.38
C PRO A 135 2.99 -2.12 -15.88
N CYS A 136 4.15 -2.69 -15.52
CA CYS A 136 4.78 -2.40 -14.22
C CYS A 136 5.92 -1.36 -14.32
N THR A 137 6.33 -0.95 -15.52
CA THR A 137 7.18 0.25 -15.74
C THR A 137 6.96 0.99 -17.07
N ARG A 138 6.37 0.37 -18.11
CA ARG A 138 6.34 0.94 -19.48
C ARG A 138 5.27 2.01 -19.77
N ALA A 139 4.61 2.56 -18.75
CA ALA A 139 3.70 3.71 -18.90
C ALA A 139 4.34 5.06 -18.51
N ALA A 140 5.62 5.08 -18.08
CA ALA A 140 6.32 6.31 -17.69
C ALA A 140 7.10 6.99 -18.84
N THR A 141 6.72 6.77 -20.11
CA THR A 141 7.19 7.63 -21.22
C THR A 141 6.33 8.86 -21.44
N GLU A 142 5.27 9.04 -20.64
CA GLU A 142 4.73 10.36 -20.36
C GLU A 142 4.97 10.64 -18.88
N PRO A 143 5.50 11.82 -18.52
CA PRO A 143 5.53 12.23 -17.13
C PRO A 143 4.07 12.41 -16.73
N ALA A 144 3.46 11.35 -16.19
CA ALA A 144 2.35 11.51 -15.28
C ALA A 144 2.87 12.55 -14.29
N THR A 145 2.27 13.73 -14.32
CA THR A 145 2.50 14.76 -13.33
C THR A 145 1.94 14.17 -12.05
N THR A 146 2.67 13.24 -11.45
CA THR A 146 2.56 12.86 -10.07
C THR A 146 3.04 14.11 -9.34
N SER A 147 2.16 15.11 -9.28
CA SER A 147 2.05 15.86 -8.06
C SER A 147 2.00 14.78 -7.00
N ARG A 148 3.10 14.59 -6.25
CA ARG A 148 3.01 14.00 -4.92
C ARG A 148 1.75 14.62 -4.36
N VAL A 149 0.72 13.83 -4.15
CA VAL A 149 -0.42 14.31 -3.40
C VAL A 149 0.18 14.50 -2.03
N THR A 150 0.73 15.69 -1.80
CA THR A 150 1.01 16.21 -0.49
C THR A 150 -0.37 16.28 0.12
N SER A 151 -0.80 15.19 0.74
CA SER A 151 -1.80 15.24 1.77
C SER A 151 -1.37 16.40 2.67
N PRO A 152 -2.21 17.44 2.82
CA PRO A 152 -1.79 18.62 3.55
C PRO A 152 -1.35 18.18 4.96
N PRO A 153 -0.25 18.75 5.48
CA PRO A 153 0.19 18.42 6.82
C PRO A 153 -0.97 18.70 7.76
N ASN A 154 -1.20 17.74 8.65
CA ASN A 154 -2.25 17.71 9.65
C ASN A 154 -2.24 19.02 10.48
N THR A 155 -2.88 20.07 9.96
CA THR A 155 -2.93 21.40 10.55
C THR A 155 -4.37 21.65 10.90
N VAL A 156 -4.73 21.16 12.08
CA VAL A 156 -5.72 21.70 13.00
C VAL A 156 -6.25 23.07 12.53
N ARG A 157 -7.45 23.10 11.93
CA ARG A 157 -8.24 24.33 11.84
C ARG A 157 -8.73 24.68 13.25
N ARG A 158 -7.84 25.25 14.06
CA ARG A 158 -8.24 26.16 15.13
C ARG A 158 -8.61 27.48 14.48
N ASN A 159 -9.76 28.01 14.91
CA ASN A 159 -10.32 29.34 14.63
C ASN A 159 -11.13 29.48 13.33
N ALA A 160 -12.43 29.29 13.46
CA ALA A 160 -13.40 30.27 12.98
C ALA A 160 -14.43 30.47 14.10
N LEU A 161 -14.63 31.74 14.45
CA LEU A 161 -15.63 32.27 15.38
C LEU A 161 -17.06 31.86 14.99
#